data_AF-A0A8D8GGS7-F1
#
_entry.id   AF-A0A8D8GGS7-F1
#
_cell.length_a   1.000
_cell.length_b   1.000
_cell.length_c   1.000
_cell.angle_alpha   90.00
_cell.angle_beta   90.00
_cell.angle_gamma   90.00
#
_symmetry.space_group_name_H-M   'P 1'
#
loop_
_entity.id
_entity.type
_entity.pdbx_description
1 polymer ?
#
loop_
_entity_poly.entity_id
_entity_poly.type
_entity_poly.pdbx_seq_one_letter_code
_entity_poly.pdbx_strand_id
1 'polypeptide(L)'
;MVQDGKEPATTVAVTASPTGRICPVCNEPATKRCSGCSAMYYCSVDHQKQDWKNHKNVCHPFKICSDERFGRYLVATKDIKAGEVVLKESPLVQGPAQITAPVCVGCLQGLVEKKFLECERCGWPVCRRECQDRPGHQAECKFTIARGSKMSMQHFYVPHPVYQCLIPLRCLLLAERNPAKWEALIKLESHEEQRRGTEQWRNDREGVAKLIPRFFKCENKWTEDEILRIVGILQVNGHEVPLTEPPSVAVYNNASMIEHSCRPNLSKSFTDKGEIVFWAPNPIASGERLSICYSDVLWNTGSRLEHLKQT
;
A
#
# COMPACT_ATOMS: atom_id res chain seq x y z
N MET A 1 -51.48 -0.51 -46.93
CA MET A 1 -50.28 -1.11 -47.55
C MET A 1 -49.07 -0.53 -46.84
N VAL A 2 -48.47 -1.33 -45.95
CA VAL A 2 -47.06 -1.81 -45.99
C VAL A 2 -46.08 -0.70 -45.55
N GLN A 3 -45.63 -0.70 -44.28
CA GLN A 3 -44.30 -1.16 -43.76
C GLN A 3 -43.14 -0.33 -44.35
N ASP A 4 -42.20 0.27 -43.59
CA ASP A 4 -41.21 -0.29 -42.65
C ASP A 4 -40.80 0.82 -41.64
N GLY A 5 -40.31 0.59 -40.41
CA GLY A 5 -39.50 -0.52 -39.90
C GLY A 5 -38.05 -0.07 -39.67
N LYS A 6 -37.75 0.54 -38.52
CA LYS A 6 -36.41 0.47 -37.87
C LYS A 6 -36.50 0.97 -36.42
N GLU A 7 -36.29 0.03 -35.51
CA GLU A 7 -36.27 0.19 -34.05
C GLU A 7 -35.15 1.14 -33.57
N PRO A 8 -35.39 2.02 -32.58
CA PRO A 8 -34.30 2.62 -31.84
C PRO A 8 -33.81 1.65 -30.75
N ALA A 9 -32.48 1.53 -30.71
CA ALA A 9 -31.72 0.73 -29.78
C ALA A 9 -32.19 0.88 -28.34
N THR A 10 -32.51 -0.25 -27.70
CA THR A 10 -32.76 -0.35 -26.27
C THR A 10 -31.48 -0.01 -25.53
N THR A 11 -31.40 1.22 -25.02
CA THR A 11 -30.42 1.63 -24.03
C THR A 11 -30.64 0.76 -22.79
N VAL A 12 -29.72 -0.19 -22.56
CA VAL A 12 -29.64 -0.92 -21.30
C VAL A 12 -29.16 0.08 -20.25
N ALA A 13 -30.13 0.75 -19.63
CA ALA A 13 -29.92 1.47 -18.39
C ALA A 13 -29.48 0.44 -17.35
N VAL A 14 -28.20 0.48 -16.95
CA VAL A 14 -27.72 -0.23 -15.77
C VAL A 14 -28.39 0.44 -14.58
N THR A 15 -29.54 -0.11 -14.21
CA THR A 15 -30.31 0.29 -13.05
C THR A 15 -29.52 -0.09 -11.81
N ALA A 16 -29.26 0.88 -10.95
CA ALA A 16 -28.72 0.66 -9.62
C ALA A 16 -29.68 -0.25 -8.84
N SER A 17 -29.30 -1.52 -8.65
CA SER A 17 -30.06 -2.49 -7.89
C SER A 17 -29.97 -2.19 -6.38
N PRO A 18 -31.06 -2.31 -5.59
CA PRO A 18 -31.02 -2.13 -4.13
C PRO A 18 -30.45 -3.40 -3.47
N THR A 19 -29.14 -3.61 -3.56
CA THR A 19 -28.44 -4.78 -3.00
C THR A 19 -28.10 -4.57 -1.52
N GLY A 20 -29.09 -4.49 -0.64
CA GLY A 20 -28.84 -4.13 0.76
C GLY A 20 -28.82 -5.26 1.79
N ARG A 21 -29.52 -6.37 1.54
CA ARG A 21 -29.91 -7.32 2.61
C ARG A 21 -30.11 -8.74 2.07
N ILE A 22 -29.14 -9.28 1.36
CA ILE A 22 -29.20 -10.65 0.83
C ILE A 22 -28.13 -11.49 1.52
N CYS A 23 -28.49 -12.70 1.93
CA CYS A 23 -27.54 -13.64 2.53
C CYS A 23 -26.58 -14.16 1.46
N PRO A 24 -25.25 -14.04 1.63
CA PRO A 24 -24.28 -14.48 0.61
C PRO A 24 -24.19 -16.02 0.47
N VAL A 25 -24.85 -16.77 1.35
CA VAL A 25 -24.82 -18.24 1.33
C VAL A 25 -26.01 -18.83 0.57
N CYS A 26 -27.22 -18.30 0.78
CA CYS A 26 -28.44 -18.86 0.21
C CYS A 26 -29.19 -17.89 -0.71
N ASN A 27 -28.71 -16.66 -0.89
CA ASN A 27 -29.32 -15.60 -1.69
C ASN A 27 -30.73 -15.16 -1.28
N GLU A 28 -31.18 -15.55 -0.09
CA GLU A 28 -32.45 -15.12 0.48
C GLU A 28 -32.33 -13.78 1.23
N PRO A 29 -33.43 -13.03 1.40
CA PRO A 29 -33.47 -11.84 2.24
C PRO A 29 -32.93 -12.10 3.66
N ALA A 30 -32.05 -11.22 4.12
CA ALA A 30 -31.31 -11.35 5.36
C ALA A 30 -31.59 -10.17 6.29
N THR A 31 -31.91 -10.46 7.55
CA THR A 31 -32.20 -9.43 8.57
C THR A 31 -31.12 -9.30 9.62
N LYS A 32 -30.30 -10.34 9.83
CA LYS A 32 -29.25 -10.33 10.87
C LYS A 32 -27.97 -9.72 10.31
N ARG A 33 -27.55 -8.62 10.92
CA ARG A 33 -26.33 -7.90 10.53
C ARG A 33 -25.10 -8.49 11.24
N CYS A 34 -23.97 -8.56 10.55
CA CYS A 34 -22.69 -8.90 11.18
C CYS A 34 -22.33 -7.86 12.25
N SER A 35 -22.09 -8.28 13.49
CA SER A 35 -21.76 -7.40 14.62
C SER A 35 -20.38 -6.73 14.51
N GLY A 36 -19.47 -7.32 13.74
CA GLY A 36 -18.13 -6.77 13.51
C GLY A 36 -18.15 -5.57 12.57
N CYS A 37 -18.58 -5.82 11.32
CA CYS A 37 -18.53 -4.84 10.24
C CYS A 37 -19.80 -4.01 10.06
N SER A 38 -20.94 -4.47 10.56
CA SER A 38 -22.25 -3.85 10.31
C SER A 38 -22.66 -3.68 8.83
N ALA A 39 -21.87 -4.20 7.88
CA ALA A 39 -22.06 -4.03 6.44
C ALA A 39 -22.73 -5.25 5.78
N MET A 40 -22.44 -6.46 6.28
CA MET A 40 -22.98 -7.71 5.74
C MET A 40 -24.21 -8.20 6.51
N TYR A 41 -25.12 -8.87 5.80
CA TYR A 41 -26.35 -9.45 6.33
C TYR A 41 -26.43 -10.95 6.07
N TYR A 42 -26.93 -11.70 7.06
CA TYR A 42 -27.17 -13.14 6.99
C TYR A 42 -28.60 -13.45 7.44
N CYS A 43 -29.20 -14.52 6.92
CA CYS A 43 -30.50 -14.99 7.41
C CYS A 43 -30.37 -15.74 8.74
N SER A 44 -29.21 -16.36 9.01
CA SER A 44 -28.93 -17.13 10.24
C SER A 44 -27.48 -16.97 10.71
N VAL A 45 -27.23 -17.33 11.97
CA VAL A 45 -25.86 -17.38 12.54
C VAL A 45 -25.04 -18.47 11.85
N ASP A 46 -25.68 -19.55 11.40
CA ASP A 46 -25.00 -20.66 10.73
C ASP A 46 -24.46 -20.25 9.36
N HIS A 47 -25.21 -19.46 8.59
CA HIS A 47 -24.70 -18.92 7.33
C HIS A 47 -23.57 -17.91 7.54
N GLN A 48 -23.60 -17.13 8.63
CA GLN A 48 -22.45 -16.30 8.98
C GLN A 48 -21.21 -17.14 9.31
N LYS A 49 -21.36 -18.24 10.06
CA LYS A 49 -20.25 -19.17 10.37
C LYS A 49 -19.72 -19.86 9.11
N GLN A 50 -20.61 -20.24 8.19
CA GLN A 50 -20.25 -20.84 6.91
C GLN A 50 -19.43 -19.89 6.04
N ASP A 51 -19.86 -18.63 5.95
CA ASP A 51 -19.16 -17.59 5.18
C ASP A 51 -17.94 -17.00 5.91
N TRP A 52 -17.77 -17.26 7.21
CA TRP A 52 -16.73 -16.64 8.04
C TRP A 52 -15.32 -16.82 7.46
N LYS A 53 -15.03 -17.94 6.79
CA LYS A 53 -13.74 -18.18 6.14
C LYS A 53 -13.42 -17.13 5.07
N ASN A 54 -14.43 -16.63 4.36
CA ASN A 54 -14.31 -15.58 3.34
C ASN A 54 -14.47 -14.18 3.97
N HIS A 55 -15.47 -14.01 4.83
CA HIS A 55 -15.82 -12.71 5.39
C HIS A 55 -14.79 -12.16 6.39
N LYS A 56 -14.15 -13.00 7.20
CA LYS A 56 -13.27 -12.56 8.30
C LYS A 56 -12.19 -11.56 7.87
N ASN A 57 -11.65 -11.71 6.66
CA ASN A 57 -10.55 -10.91 6.15
C ASN A 57 -11.02 -9.56 5.56
N VAL A 58 -12.32 -9.40 5.35
CA VAL A 58 -12.97 -8.19 4.82
C VAL A 58 -13.97 -7.59 5.81
N CYS A 59 -14.06 -8.17 7.02
CA CYS A 59 -14.97 -7.76 8.07
C CYS A 59 -14.38 -6.56 8.83
N HIS A 60 -14.60 -5.36 8.29
CA HIS A 60 -14.14 -4.11 8.87
C HIS A 60 -15.30 -3.23 9.33
N PRO A 61 -15.17 -2.44 10.41
CA PRO A 61 -16.21 -1.51 10.88
C PRO A 61 -16.31 -0.24 10.01
N PHE A 62 -15.93 -0.35 8.73
CA PHE A 62 -15.97 0.72 7.75
C PHE A 62 -16.25 0.16 6.36
N LYS A 63 -16.60 1.06 5.44
CA LYS A 63 -16.71 0.79 3.99
C LYS A 63 -15.87 1.80 3.22
N ILE A 64 -15.41 1.40 2.03
CA ILE A 64 -14.79 2.32 1.06
C ILE A 64 -15.92 3.04 0.31
N CYS A 65 -15.84 4.36 0.27
CA CYS A 65 -16.69 5.25 -0.52
C CYS A 65 -15.82 6.05 -1.49
N SER A 66 -16.45 6.71 -2.46
CA SER A 66 -15.75 7.58 -3.40
C SER A 66 -16.59 8.79 -3.78
N ASP A 67 -15.95 9.94 -3.95
CA ASP A 67 -16.54 11.13 -4.57
C ASP A 67 -15.50 11.92 -5.37
N GLU A 68 -15.97 12.90 -6.15
CA GLU A 68 -15.12 13.71 -7.04
C GLU A 68 -14.11 14.59 -6.29
N ARG A 69 -14.37 14.94 -5.03
CA ARG A 69 -13.57 15.90 -4.26
C ARG A 69 -12.45 15.21 -3.49
N PHE A 70 -12.73 14.06 -2.90
CA PHE A 70 -11.81 13.34 -2.02
C PHE A 70 -11.25 12.06 -2.66
N GLY A 71 -11.72 11.69 -3.85
CA GLY A 71 -11.40 10.39 -4.43
C GLY A 71 -11.99 9.29 -3.55
N ARG A 72 -11.20 8.26 -3.23
CA ARG A 72 -11.62 7.16 -2.34
C ARG A 72 -11.34 7.48 -0.89
N TYR A 73 -12.29 7.18 0.00
CA TYR A 73 -12.17 7.39 1.44
C TYR A 73 -12.91 6.32 2.25
N LEU A 74 -12.61 6.22 3.54
CA LEU A 74 -13.30 5.29 4.45
C LEU A 74 -14.40 5.98 5.26
N VAL A 75 -15.52 5.28 5.44
CA VAL A 75 -16.67 5.71 6.25
C VAL A 75 -17.04 4.65 7.27
N ALA A 76 -17.25 5.03 8.52
CA ALA A 76 -17.69 4.12 9.59
C ALA A 76 -19.07 3.52 9.28
N THR A 77 -19.23 2.21 9.45
CA THR A 77 -20.49 1.48 9.20
C THR A 77 -21.29 1.20 10.47
N LYS A 78 -20.71 1.56 11.62
CA LYS A 78 -21.30 1.49 12.96
C LYS A 78 -20.64 2.54 13.84
N ASP A 79 -21.20 2.73 15.03
CA ASP A 79 -20.52 3.48 16.08
C ASP A 79 -19.28 2.70 16.53
N ILE A 80 -18.14 3.39 16.54
CA ILE A 80 -16.84 2.86 16.97
C ILE A 80 -16.53 3.46 18.34
N LYS A 81 -16.19 2.60 19.30
CA LYS A 81 -15.90 3.05 20.67
C LYS A 81 -14.50 3.62 20.78
N ALA A 82 -14.29 4.51 21.76
CA ALA A 82 -12.94 4.93 22.14
C ALA A 82 -12.08 3.70 22.51
N GLY A 83 -10.86 3.65 22.01
CA GLY A 83 -9.91 2.55 22.13
C GLY A 83 -10.14 1.36 21.17
N GLU A 84 -11.21 1.35 20.37
CA GLU A 84 -11.48 0.24 19.45
C GLU A 84 -10.50 0.25 18.28
N VAL A 85 -9.95 -0.93 17.95
CA VAL A 85 -9.13 -1.13 16.76
C VAL A 85 -10.04 -1.19 15.54
N VAL A 86 -9.83 -0.27 14.61
CA VAL A 86 -10.62 -0.09 13.39
C VAL A 86 -10.03 -0.89 12.24
N LEU A 87 -8.70 -0.85 12.11
CA LEU A 87 -7.97 -1.56 11.08
C LEU A 87 -6.66 -2.10 11.65
N LYS A 88 -6.35 -3.35 11.37
CA LYS A 88 -5.03 -3.93 11.54
C LYS A 88 -4.65 -4.63 10.24
N GLU A 89 -3.54 -4.25 9.64
CA GLU A 89 -3.20 -4.67 8.28
C GLU A 89 -1.70 -4.95 8.13
N SER A 90 -1.37 -6.09 7.50
CA SER A 90 0.00 -6.42 7.11
C SER A 90 0.38 -5.68 5.82
N PRO A 91 1.66 -5.28 5.65
CA PRO A 91 2.07 -4.53 4.46
C PRO A 91 1.94 -5.36 3.18
N LEU A 92 1.57 -4.69 2.09
CA LEU A 92 1.68 -5.23 0.73
C LEU A 92 3.16 -5.43 0.39
N VAL A 93 3.97 -4.40 0.66
CA VAL A 93 5.41 -4.36 0.41
C VAL A 93 6.09 -3.52 1.49
N GLN A 94 7.34 -3.86 1.80
CA GLN A 94 8.20 -3.09 2.70
C GLN A 94 9.63 -3.09 2.18
N GLY A 95 10.33 -1.96 2.36
CA GLY A 95 11.70 -1.78 1.93
C GLY A 95 12.36 -0.56 2.57
N PRO A 96 13.61 -0.28 2.21
CA PRO A 96 14.28 0.95 2.64
C PRO A 96 13.55 2.18 2.11
N ALA A 97 13.67 3.30 2.82
CA ALA A 97 13.29 4.60 2.29
C ALA A 97 14.10 4.92 1.01
N GLN A 98 13.53 5.70 0.09
CA GLN A 98 14.24 6.11 -1.12
C GLN A 98 15.51 6.91 -0.77
N ILE A 99 15.41 7.81 0.21
CA ILE A 99 16.55 8.58 0.68
C ILE A 99 17.12 7.90 1.92
N THR A 100 18.13 7.04 1.73
CA THR A 100 18.75 6.32 2.84
C THR A 100 20.22 6.03 2.59
N ALA A 101 20.98 5.90 3.69
CA ALA A 101 22.27 5.22 3.71
C ALA A 101 22.07 3.70 3.53
N PRO A 102 23.14 2.93 3.24
CA PRO A 102 23.01 1.48 3.21
C PRO A 102 22.43 0.90 4.51
N VAL A 103 21.34 0.15 4.34
CA VAL A 103 20.71 -0.66 5.40
C VAL A 103 20.84 -2.14 5.08
N CYS A 104 20.65 -3.00 6.08
CA CYS A 104 20.60 -4.43 5.86
C CYS A 104 19.43 -4.78 4.94
N VAL A 105 19.69 -5.41 3.80
CA VAL A 105 18.62 -5.80 2.86
C VAL A 105 17.63 -6.83 3.42
N GLY A 106 18.05 -7.58 4.44
CA GLY A 106 17.22 -8.60 5.09
C GLY A 106 16.29 -8.06 6.20
N CYS A 107 16.76 -7.13 7.03
CA CYS A 107 16.00 -6.63 8.18
C CYS A 107 15.81 -5.11 8.22
N LEU A 108 16.36 -4.38 7.25
CA LEU A 108 16.26 -2.92 7.08
C LEU A 108 16.91 -2.07 8.19
N GLN A 109 17.61 -2.69 9.14
CA GLN A 109 18.42 -1.97 10.12
C GLN A 109 19.61 -1.27 9.45
N GLY A 110 19.91 -0.05 9.89
CA GLY A 110 21.06 0.72 9.45
C GLY A 110 22.35 -0.05 9.60
N LEU A 111 23.23 0.08 8.60
CA LEU A 111 24.55 -0.53 8.64
C LEU A 111 25.58 0.52 9.01
N VAL A 112 26.62 0.08 9.69
CA VAL A 112 27.81 0.89 9.98
C VAL A 112 28.90 0.49 9.00
N GLU A 113 29.58 1.48 8.45
CA GLU A 113 30.71 1.25 7.54
C GLU A 113 31.73 0.29 8.18
N LYS A 114 32.20 -0.69 7.42
CA LYS A 114 33.11 -1.77 7.86
C LYS A 114 32.54 -2.75 8.92
N LYS A 115 31.29 -2.59 9.36
CA LYS A 115 30.59 -3.50 10.28
C LYS A 115 29.33 -4.09 9.65
N PHE A 116 29.53 -4.85 8.59
CA PHE A 116 28.48 -5.62 7.92
C PHE A 116 29.08 -6.90 7.33
N LEU A 117 28.22 -7.86 6.99
CA LEU A 117 28.55 -9.05 6.23
C LEU A 117 27.99 -8.91 4.82
N GLU A 118 28.54 -9.63 3.87
CA GLU A 118 27.98 -9.72 2.52
C GLU A 118 27.19 -11.02 2.38
N CYS A 119 26.04 -10.96 1.73
CA CYS A 119 25.29 -12.16 1.34
C CYS A 119 26.18 -13.03 0.45
N GLU A 120 26.36 -14.30 0.84
CA GLU A 120 27.31 -15.23 0.20
C GLU A 120 26.99 -15.44 -1.30
N ARG A 121 25.72 -15.27 -1.68
CA ARG A 121 25.22 -15.49 -3.04
C ARG A 121 25.34 -14.23 -3.92
N CYS A 122 24.82 -13.10 -3.45
CA CYS A 122 24.64 -11.91 -4.28
C CYS A 122 25.54 -10.72 -3.90
N GLY A 123 26.22 -10.76 -2.75
CA GLY A 123 27.08 -9.66 -2.27
C GLY A 123 26.35 -8.49 -1.60
N TRP A 124 25.02 -8.49 -1.52
CA TRP A 124 24.31 -7.42 -0.81
C TRP A 124 24.63 -7.44 0.70
N PRO A 125 24.75 -6.29 1.34
CA PRO A 125 25.14 -6.19 2.73
C PRO A 125 24.01 -6.61 3.68
N VAL A 126 24.38 -7.41 4.67
CA VAL A 126 23.50 -7.90 5.73
C VAL A 126 24.16 -7.69 7.09
N CYS A 127 23.38 -7.40 8.12
CA CYS A 127 23.96 -7.17 9.45
C CYS A 127 24.38 -8.48 10.14
N ARG A 128 23.77 -9.61 9.76
CA ARG A 128 24.03 -10.95 10.30
C ARG A 128 23.80 -12.00 9.21
N ARG A 129 24.36 -13.21 9.39
CA ARG A 129 24.26 -14.27 8.39
C ARG A 129 22.82 -14.68 8.12
N GLU A 130 21.97 -14.73 9.14
CA GLU A 130 20.56 -15.13 9.02
C GLU A 130 19.75 -14.11 8.19
N CYS A 131 20.22 -12.87 8.09
CA CYS A 131 19.56 -11.84 7.29
C CYS A 131 19.66 -12.10 5.78
N GLN A 132 20.59 -12.94 5.32
CA GLN A 132 20.70 -13.30 3.90
C GLN A 132 19.51 -14.17 3.43
N ASP A 133 18.83 -14.87 4.34
CA ASP A 133 17.73 -15.79 4.01
C ASP A 133 16.36 -15.21 4.37
N ARG A 134 16.31 -13.97 4.87
CA ARG A 134 15.07 -13.27 5.19
C ARG A 134 14.21 -13.08 3.92
N PRO A 135 12.87 -13.24 4.01
CA PRO A 135 11.96 -13.09 2.87
C PRO A 135 12.05 -11.74 2.14
N GLY A 136 12.46 -10.68 2.84
CA GLY A 136 12.68 -9.35 2.28
C GLY A 136 13.82 -9.31 1.28
N HIS A 137 14.88 -10.12 1.46
CA HIS A 137 16.06 -10.10 0.60
C HIS A 137 15.93 -10.94 -0.68
N GLN A 138 15.05 -11.95 -0.67
CA GLN A 138 15.00 -12.98 -1.71
C GLN A 138 14.84 -12.43 -3.13
N ALA A 139 14.03 -11.38 -3.29
CA ALA A 139 13.69 -10.76 -4.56
C ALA A 139 14.91 -10.17 -5.27
N GLU A 140 15.56 -9.18 -4.66
CA GLU A 140 16.75 -8.54 -5.21
C GLU A 140 17.97 -9.48 -5.26
N CYS A 141 18.04 -10.47 -4.35
CA CYS A 141 19.09 -11.48 -4.34
C CYS A 141 19.10 -12.26 -5.65
N LYS A 142 17.93 -12.76 -6.08
CA LYS A 142 17.75 -13.52 -7.33
C LYS A 142 18.20 -12.72 -8.56
N PHE A 143 17.82 -11.45 -8.66
CA PHE A 143 18.20 -10.59 -9.78
C PHE A 143 19.69 -10.25 -9.80
N THR A 144 20.26 -10.01 -8.62
CA THR A 144 21.69 -9.73 -8.53
C THR A 144 22.54 -10.96 -8.89
N ILE A 145 22.07 -12.16 -8.57
CA ILE A 145 22.70 -13.42 -9.03
C ILE A 145 22.57 -13.54 -10.56
N ALA A 146 21.38 -13.32 -11.11
CA ALA A 146 21.14 -13.40 -12.57
C ALA A 146 21.98 -12.40 -13.37
N ARG A 147 22.28 -11.23 -12.81
CA ARG A 147 23.21 -10.24 -13.36
C ARG A 147 24.64 -10.77 -13.58
N GLY A 148 25.02 -11.83 -12.86
CA GLY A 148 26.29 -12.56 -13.01
C GLY A 148 27.48 -12.00 -12.23
N SER A 149 27.27 -10.98 -11.40
CA SER A 149 28.33 -10.39 -10.57
C SER A 149 27.79 -10.05 -9.19
N LYS A 150 28.63 -10.16 -8.16
CA LYS A 150 28.26 -9.76 -6.79
C LYS A 150 28.14 -8.24 -6.68
N MET A 151 27.24 -7.79 -5.80
CA MET A 151 27.21 -6.40 -5.37
C MET A 151 28.48 -6.11 -4.58
N SER A 152 29.08 -4.94 -4.81
CA SER A 152 30.23 -4.46 -4.07
C SER A 152 29.89 -3.06 -3.58
N MET A 153 29.80 -2.86 -2.27
CA MET A 153 29.61 -1.54 -1.69
C MET A 153 30.93 -0.99 -1.19
N GLN A 154 31.32 0.16 -1.73
CA GLN A 154 32.55 0.87 -1.33
C GLN A 154 32.25 2.09 -0.44
N HIS A 155 31.06 2.69 -0.59
CA HIS A 155 30.71 3.95 0.07
C HIS A 155 29.30 3.97 0.63
N PHE A 156 29.14 4.59 1.79
CA PHE A 156 27.87 4.74 2.50
C PHE A 156 27.24 6.12 2.22
N TYR A 157 27.06 6.45 0.94
CA TYR A 157 26.46 7.72 0.53
C TYR A 157 24.98 7.81 0.94
N VAL A 158 24.51 9.04 1.12
CA VAL A 158 23.09 9.36 1.31
C VAL A 158 22.66 10.39 0.26
N PRO A 159 21.67 10.10 -0.59
CA PRO A 159 21.07 8.78 -0.79
C PRO A 159 22.01 7.81 -1.53
N HIS A 160 22.00 6.53 -1.18
CA HIS A 160 22.73 5.53 -1.97
C HIS A 160 21.95 5.17 -3.26
N PRO A 161 22.51 5.33 -4.47
CA PRO A 161 21.75 5.22 -5.73
C PRO A 161 21.00 3.90 -5.91
N VAL A 162 21.65 2.78 -5.61
CA VAL A 162 21.03 1.44 -5.79
C VAL A 162 19.97 1.14 -4.71
N TYR A 163 20.00 1.79 -3.54
CA TYR A 163 19.01 1.55 -2.49
C TYR A 163 17.64 2.14 -2.84
N GLN A 164 17.62 3.26 -3.58
CA GLN A 164 16.39 3.83 -4.14
C GLN A 164 15.62 2.82 -5.01
N CYS A 165 16.34 1.88 -5.64
CA CYS A 165 15.77 0.87 -6.52
C CYS A 165 15.17 -0.34 -5.80
N LEU A 166 15.45 -0.55 -4.51
CA LEU A 166 15.09 -1.80 -3.83
C LEU A 166 13.58 -1.94 -3.62
N ILE A 167 12.90 -0.93 -3.09
CA ILE A 167 11.46 -1.02 -2.85
C ILE A 167 10.65 -1.03 -4.17
N PRO A 168 10.96 -0.22 -5.22
CA PRO A 168 10.30 -0.37 -6.52
C PRO A 168 10.52 -1.75 -7.14
N LEU A 169 11.73 -2.31 -7.07
CA LEU A 169 12.00 -3.66 -7.54
C LEU A 169 11.16 -4.71 -6.79
N ARG A 170 11.06 -4.60 -5.46
CA ARG A 170 10.22 -5.50 -4.65
C ARG A 170 8.74 -5.41 -5.04
N CYS A 171 8.24 -4.22 -5.35
CA CYS A 171 6.88 -4.03 -5.86
C CYS A 171 6.67 -4.73 -7.21
N LEU A 172 7.55 -4.50 -8.18
CA LEU A 172 7.45 -5.09 -9.52
C LEU A 172 7.46 -6.63 -9.46
N LEU A 173 8.22 -7.20 -8.51
CA LEU A 173 8.31 -8.64 -8.30
C LEU A 173 7.12 -9.24 -7.54
N LEU A 174 6.22 -8.42 -6.98
CA LEU A 174 4.97 -8.93 -6.43
C LEU A 174 4.08 -9.56 -7.51
N ALA A 175 4.14 -9.09 -8.75
CA ALA A 175 3.35 -9.66 -9.85
C ALA A 175 3.59 -11.17 -10.02
N GLU A 176 4.84 -11.62 -9.84
CA GLU A 176 5.21 -13.04 -9.93
C GLU A 176 4.99 -13.79 -8.61
N ARG A 177 5.33 -13.16 -7.48
CA ARG A 177 5.36 -13.84 -6.16
C ARG A 177 3.99 -13.92 -5.51
N ASN A 178 3.17 -12.89 -5.67
CA ASN A 178 1.86 -12.76 -5.04
C ASN A 178 0.94 -11.85 -5.87
N PRO A 179 0.30 -12.41 -6.92
CA PRO A 179 -0.59 -11.66 -7.80
C PRO A 179 -1.70 -10.91 -7.06
N ALA A 180 -2.24 -11.47 -5.96
CA ALA A 180 -3.28 -10.81 -5.19
C ALA A 180 -2.79 -9.50 -4.53
N LYS A 181 -1.57 -9.48 -3.98
CA LYS A 181 -0.96 -8.25 -3.44
C LYS A 181 -0.61 -7.26 -4.55
N TRP A 182 -0.16 -7.75 -5.70
CA TRP A 182 0.11 -6.92 -6.87
C TRP A 182 -1.15 -6.20 -7.34
N GLU A 183 -2.25 -6.92 -7.51
CA GLU A 183 -3.55 -6.36 -7.91
C GLU A 183 -4.08 -5.31 -6.94
N ALA A 184 -3.83 -5.48 -5.64
CA ALA A 184 -4.14 -4.46 -4.64
C ALA A 184 -3.24 -3.23 -4.80
N LEU A 185 -1.93 -3.43 -4.99
CA LEU A 185 -0.95 -2.35 -5.11
C LEU A 185 -1.20 -1.45 -6.33
N ILE A 186 -1.40 -2.03 -7.51
CA ILE A 186 -1.52 -1.25 -8.76
C ILE A 186 -2.81 -0.42 -8.87
N LYS A 187 -3.79 -0.69 -8.00
CA LYS A 187 -5.03 0.08 -7.85
C LYS A 187 -4.87 1.29 -6.93
N LEU A 188 -3.73 1.43 -6.25
CA LEU A 188 -3.45 2.60 -5.43
C LEU A 188 -3.14 3.82 -6.31
N GLU A 189 -3.40 5.00 -5.77
CA GLU A 189 -3.15 6.26 -6.46
C GLU A 189 -1.64 6.48 -6.65
N SER A 190 -1.25 7.06 -7.77
CA SER A 190 0.15 7.28 -8.15
C SER A 190 0.46 8.72 -8.55
N HIS A 191 -0.59 9.55 -8.71
CA HIS A 191 -0.53 10.93 -9.18
C HIS A 191 0.34 11.09 -10.44
N GLU A 192 0.25 10.13 -11.37
CA GLU A 192 1.06 10.07 -12.59
C GLU A 192 0.98 11.37 -13.40
N GLU A 193 -0.23 11.90 -13.63
CA GLU A 193 -0.45 13.11 -14.41
C GLU A 193 0.17 14.34 -13.75
N GLN A 194 -0.01 14.48 -12.43
CA GLN A 194 0.53 15.62 -11.67
C GLN A 194 2.06 15.55 -11.55
N ARG A 195 2.62 14.35 -11.45
CA ARG A 195 4.07 14.15 -11.32
C ARG A 195 4.81 14.34 -12.64
N ARG A 196 4.21 14.00 -13.78
CA ARG A 196 4.90 14.00 -15.08
C ARG A 196 5.51 15.36 -15.41
N GLY A 197 6.80 15.38 -15.76
CA GLY A 197 7.53 16.59 -16.13
C GLY A 197 8.10 17.40 -14.95
N THR A 198 7.71 17.10 -13.70
CA THR A 198 8.31 17.71 -12.51
C THR A 198 9.81 17.37 -12.38
N GLU A 199 10.54 18.11 -11.55
CA GLU A 199 11.94 17.77 -11.23
C GLU A 199 12.05 16.41 -10.55
N GLN A 200 11.18 16.12 -9.58
CA GLN A 200 11.14 14.83 -8.90
C GLN A 200 10.94 13.68 -9.89
N TRP A 201 10.01 13.81 -10.85
CA TRP A 201 9.80 12.79 -11.88
C TRP A 201 11.02 12.57 -12.77
N ARG A 202 11.75 13.64 -13.13
CA ARG A 202 13.00 13.52 -13.91
C ARG A 202 14.09 12.81 -13.10
N ASN A 203 14.21 13.13 -11.81
CA ASN A 203 15.13 12.47 -10.89
C ASN A 203 14.79 10.99 -10.72
N ASP A 204 13.51 10.66 -10.52
CA ASP A 204 13.02 9.29 -10.38
C ASP A 204 13.26 8.47 -11.67
N ARG A 205 13.13 9.11 -12.84
CA ARG A 205 13.39 8.48 -14.12
C ARG A 205 14.85 8.07 -14.27
N GLU A 206 15.80 8.96 -13.98
CA GLU A 206 17.22 8.65 -14.08
C GLU A 206 17.70 7.74 -12.94
N GLY A 207 17.30 8.04 -11.71
CA GLY A 207 17.76 7.36 -10.49
C GLY A 207 17.10 6.00 -10.22
N VAL A 208 15.92 5.74 -10.79
CA VAL A 208 15.19 4.48 -10.57
C VAL A 208 14.80 3.82 -11.88
N ALA A 209 14.00 4.47 -12.72
CA ALA A 209 13.39 3.83 -13.90
C ALA A 209 14.43 3.33 -14.91
N LYS A 210 15.49 4.11 -15.14
CA LYS A 210 16.62 3.72 -15.99
C LYS A 210 17.68 2.92 -15.23
N LEU A 211 17.81 3.13 -13.91
CA LEU A 211 18.84 2.45 -13.12
C LEU A 211 18.49 0.98 -12.89
N ILE A 212 17.23 0.64 -12.62
CA ILE A 212 16.82 -0.76 -12.39
C ILE A 212 17.22 -1.67 -13.57
N PRO A 213 16.82 -1.39 -14.82
CA PRO A 213 17.12 -2.30 -15.92
C PRO A 213 18.61 -2.38 -16.21
N ARG A 214 19.34 -1.25 -16.14
CA ARG A 214 20.79 -1.19 -16.35
C ARG A 214 21.57 -1.91 -15.26
N PHE A 215 21.20 -1.71 -14.00
CA PHE A 215 21.90 -2.30 -12.87
C PHE A 215 21.63 -3.80 -12.80
N PHE A 216 20.38 -4.24 -12.92
CA PHE A 216 20.02 -5.67 -12.81
C PHE A 216 20.12 -6.45 -14.14
N LYS A 217 20.48 -5.79 -15.26
CA LYS A 217 20.55 -6.37 -16.63
C LYS A 217 19.21 -7.00 -17.05
N CYS A 218 18.15 -6.22 -16.94
CA CYS A 218 16.78 -6.64 -17.26
C CYS A 218 16.03 -5.61 -18.14
N GLU A 219 16.71 -5.10 -19.16
CA GLU A 219 16.31 -3.99 -20.05
C GLU A 219 14.92 -4.14 -20.68
N ASN A 220 14.45 -5.37 -20.89
CA ASN A 220 13.17 -5.64 -21.56
C ASN A 220 12.10 -6.20 -20.62
N LYS A 221 12.32 -6.19 -19.30
CA LYS A 221 11.38 -6.81 -18.36
C LYS A 221 10.21 -5.89 -17.99
N TRP A 222 10.47 -4.58 -17.89
CA TRP A 222 9.48 -3.56 -17.57
C TRP A 222 9.77 -2.29 -18.33
N THR A 223 8.73 -1.56 -18.67
CA THR A 223 8.81 -0.22 -19.28
C THR A 223 9.18 0.84 -18.25
N GLU A 224 9.73 1.97 -18.69
CA GLU A 224 10.01 3.11 -17.79
C GLU A 224 8.74 3.61 -17.09
N ASP A 225 7.62 3.69 -17.82
CA ASP A 225 6.34 4.15 -17.27
C ASP A 225 5.80 3.20 -16.18
N GLU A 226 5.92 1.87 -16.35
CA GLU A 226 5.55 0.91 -15.31
C GLU A 226 6.37 1.11 -14.03
N ILE A 227 7.68 1.33 -14.15
CA ILE A 227 8.54 1.57 -12.99
C ILE A 227 8.17 2.92 -12.32
N LEU A 228 7.95 3.97 -13.11
CA LEU A 228 7.60 5.30 -12.61
C LEU A 228 6.22 5.35 -11.94
N ARG A 229 5.26 4.56 -12.42
CA ARG A 229 3.97 4.34 -11.76
C ARG A 229 4.17 3.78 -10.35
N ILE A 230 4.98 2.73 -10.22
CA ILE A 230 5.30 2.12 -8.92
C ILE A 230 5.98 3.13 -7.98
N VAL A 231 6.91 3.94 -8.49
CA VAL A 231 7.53 5.01 -7.70
C VAL A 231 6.49 6.01 -7.21
N GLY A 232 5.49 6.35 -8.03
CA GLY A 232 4.38 7.21 -7.62
C GLY A 232 3.52 6.61 -6.53
N ILE A 233 3.14 5.34 -6.68
CA ILE A 233 2.38 4.61 -5.65
C ILE A 233 3.14 4.64 -4.33
N LEU A 234 4.46 4.42 -4.35
CA LEU A 234 5.30 4.44 -3.15
C LEU A 234 5.37 5.83 -2.49
N GLN A 235 5.44 6.90 -3.30
CA GLN A 235 5.49 8.28 -2.77
C GLN A 235 4.15 8.72 -2.16
N VAL A 236 3.03 8.35 -2.78
CA VAL A 236 1.69 8.75 -2.33
C VAL A 236 1.19 7.90 -1.15
N ASN A 237 1.50 6.60 -1.14
CA ASN A 237 0.90 5.63 -0.21
C ASN A 237 1.91 5.05 0.80
N GLY A 238 3.17 5.46 0.72
CA GLY A 238 4.23 4.99 1.60
C GLY A 238 4.06 5.52 3.02
N HIS A 239 4.05 4.60 4.00
CA HIS A 239 4.13 4.96 5.40
C HIS A 239 5.51 4.63 5.95
N GLU A 240 6.11 5.60 6.65
CA GLU A 240 7.28 5.35 7.48
C GLU A 240 6.94 4.41 8.63
N VAL A 241 7.75 3.36 8.77
CA VAL A 241 7.62 2.31 9.79
C VAL A 241 8.83 2.44 10.73
N PRO A 242 8.64 3.00 11.94
CA PRO A 242 9.71 3.35 12.87
C PRO A 242 10.15 2.15 13.72
N LEU A 243 10.40 1.00 13.09
CA LEU A 243 10.89 -0.22 13.76
C LEU A 243 12.39 -0.46 13.53
N THR A 244 13.00 0.35 12.67
CA THR A 244 14.41 0.32 12.30
C THR A 244 14.97 1.73 12.35
N GLU A 245 16.29 1.85 12.51
CA GLU A 245 17.02 3.12 12.38
C GLU A 245 17.99 3.01 11.20
N PRO A 246 17.80 3.75 10.08
CA PRO A 246 16.68 4.67 9.81
C PRO A 246 15.34 3.94 9.62
N PRO A 247 14.19 4.66 9.70
CA PRO A 247 12.88 4.09 9.42
C PRO A 247 12.79 3.44 8.04
N SER A 248 12.05 2.33 7.98
CA SER A 248 11.71 1.69 6.71
C SER A 248 10.42 2.27 6.14
N VAL A 249 10.12 1.98 4.87
CA VAL A 249 8.85 2.39 4.23
C VAL A 249 8.04 1.15 3.88
N ALA A 250 6.73 1.21 4.12
CA ALA A 250 5.79 0.16 3.76
C ALA A 250 4.51 0.74 3.14
N VAL A 251 3.92 -0.01 2.21
CA VAL A 251 2.62 0.29 1.61
C VAL A 251 1.61 -0.76 2.05
N TYR A 252 0.38 -0.33 2.32
CA TYR A 252 -0.74 -1.15 2.78
C TYR A 252 -1.93 -0.90 1.84
N ASN A 253 -2.96 -1.74 1.85
CA ASN A 253 -4.08 -1.59 0.91
C ASN A 253 -5.18 -0.70 1.48
N ASN A 254 -5.80 -1.12 2.58
CA ASN A 254 -6.93 -0.40 3.17
C ASN A 254 -6.47 0.89 3.88
N ALA A 255 -5.28 0.89 4.48
CA ALA A 255 -4.71 2.08 5.11
C ALA A 255 -4.62 3.28 4.15
N SER A 256 -4.30 3.01 2.88
CA SER A 256 -4.17 4.02 1.83
C SER A 256 -5.48 4.67 1.41
N MET A 257 -6.61 4.20 1.93
CA MET A 257 -7.93 4.80 1.71
C MET A 257 -8.35 5.74 2.84
N ILE A 258 -7.57 5.87 3.92
CA ILE A 258 -7.91 6.78 5.03
C ILE A 258 -7.53 8.19 4.61
N GLU A 259 -8.43 9.16 4.72
CA GLU A 259 -8.15 10.53 4.26
C GLU A 259 -7.34 11.37 5.27
N HIS A 260 -6.81 12.50 4.79
CA HIS A 260 -6.17 13.49 5.65
C HIS A 260 -7.19 14.33 6.43
N SER A 261 -6.91 14.56 7.71
CA SER A 261 -7.49 15.67 8.48
C SER A 261 -6.46 16.22 9.47
N CYS A 262 -6.38 17.56 9.59
CA CYS A 262 -5.61 18.21 10.67
C CYS A 262 -6.23 17.98 12.05
N ARG A 263 -7.48 17.51 12.13
CA ARG A 263 -8.18 17.09 13.35
C ARG A 263 -8.67 15.65 13.14
N PRO A 264 -7.77 14.66 13.15
CA PRO A 264 -8.12 13.29 12.80
C PRO A 264 -8.95 12.62 13.88
N ASN A 265 -9.72 11.61 13.49
CA ASN A 265 -10.47 10.76 14.42
C ASN A 265 -9.87 9.35 14.58
N LEU A 266 -8.77 9.04 13.88
CA LEU A 266 -7.96 7.83 14.08
C LEU A 266 -6.54 8.18 14.53
N SER A 267 -5.96 7.25 15.28
CA SER A 267 -4.54 7.25 15.64
C SER A 267 -3.84 6.06 14.98
N LYS A 268 -2.59 6.26 14.56
CA LYS A 268 -1.74 5.29 13.85
C LYS A 268 -0.68 4.73 14.79
N SER A 269 -0.51 3.41 14.79
CA SER A 269 0.61 2.73 15.44
C SER A 269 1.07 1.53 14.61
N PHE A 270 2.16 0.90 15.03
CA PHE A 270 2.71 -0.29 14.38
C PHE A 270 2.94 -1.40 15.41
N THR A 271 2.72 -2.63 14.99
CA THR A 271 3.17 -3.82 15.74
C THR A 271 4.67 -4.06 15.54
N ASP A 272 5.27 -4.92 16.35
CA ASP A 272 6.65 -5.40 16.21
C ASP A 272 6.92 -6.12 14.87
N LYS A 273 5.87 -6.57 14.18
CA LYS A 273 5.93 -7.22 12.86
C LYS A 273 5.76 -6.26 11.69
N GLY A 274 5.60 -4.95 11.95
CA GLY A 274 5.34 -3.96 10.91
C GLY A 274 3.91 -3.99 10.38
N GLU A 275 2.96 -4.62 11.08
CA GLU A 275 1.53 -4.43 10.77
C GLU A 275 1.11 -3.03 11.23
N ILE A 276 0.42 -2.28 10.36
CA ILE A 276 -0.16 -0.99 10.70
C ILE A 276 -1.45 -1.21 11.49
N VAL A 277 -1.66 -0.38 12.50
CA VAL A 277 -2.84 -0.43 13.36
C VAL A 277 -3.45 0.96 13.43
N PHE A 278 -4.74 1.06 13.12
CA PHE A 278 -5.54 2.24 13.35
C PHE A 278 -6.58 1.97 14.41
N TRP A 279 -6.66 2.88 15.38
CA TRP A 279 -7.58 2.81 16.51
C TRP A 279 -8.21 4.17 16.76
N ALA A 280 -9.41 4.16 17.33
CA ALA A 280 -10.19 5.38 17.58
C ALA A 280 -9.85 5.95 18.97
N PRO A 281 -9.14 7.08 19.10
CA PRO A 281 -8.89 7.69 20.41
C PRO A 281 -10.15 8.19 21.11
N ASN A 282 -11.17 8.56 20.33
CA ASN A 282 -12.47 9.02 20.81
C ASN A 282 -13.59 8.23 20.10
N PRO A 283 -14.83 8.24 20.61
CA PRO A 283 -15.95 7.63 19.90
C PRO A 283 -16.16 8.25 18.51
N ILE A 284 -16.50 7.43 17.52
CA ILE A 284 -16.80 7.84 16.14
C ILE A 284 -18.19 7.35 15.79
N ALA A 285 -19.09 8.23 15.35
CA ALA A 285 -20.44 7.84 14.98
C ALA A 285 -20.49 7.10 13.64
N SER A 286 -21.48 6.21 13.49
CA SER A 286 -21.78 5.59 12.20
C SER A 286 -22.01 6.66 11.12
N GLY A 287 -21.36 6.49 9.96
CA GLY A 287 -21.44 7.43 8.84
C GLY A 287 -20.37 8.52 8.84
N GLU A 288 -19.56 8.66 9.89
CA GLU A 288 -18.42 9.57 9.88
C GLU A 288 -17.29 9.05 8.98
N ARG A 289 -16.58 9.98 8.34
CA ARG A 289 -15.37 9.67 7.57
C ARG A 289 -14.20 9.40 8.51
N LEU A 290 -13.37 8.43 8.16
CA LEU A 290 -12.20 8.05 8.94
C LEU A 290 -10.96 8.74 8.40
N SER A 291 -10.22 9.41 9.28
CA SER A 291 -9.10 10.27 8.90
C SER A 291 -7.92 10.18 9.84
N ILE A 292 -6.72 10.43 9.30
CA ILE A 292 -5.46 10.59 10.03
C ILE A 292 -4.76 11.90 9.65
N CYS A 293 -3.79 12.33 10.45
CA CYS A 293 -2.94 13.45 10.08
C CYS A 293 -1.74 12.93 9.26
N TYR A 294 -1.53 13.50 8.07
CA TYR A 294 -0.42 13.14 7.18
C TYR A 294 0.83 13.98 7.47
N SER A 295 0.63 15.19 7.99
CA SER A 295 1.68 16.09 8.46
C SER A 295 1.91 15.96 9.96
N ASP A 296 2.95 16.63 10.44
CA ASP A 296 3.16 16.81 11.88
C ASP A 296 2.10 17.77 12.45
N VAL A 297 1.46 17.35 13.55
CA VAL A 297 0.43 18.12 14.24
C VAL A 297 0.96 19.39 14.90
N LEU A 298 2.27 19.46 15.16
CA LEU A 298 2.96 20.62 15.75
C LEU A 298 3.34 21.67 14.71
N TRP A 299 3.29 21.35 13.41
CA TRP A 299 3.57 22.33 12.37
C TRP A 299 2.49 23.40 12.30
N ASN A 300 2.88 24.62 11.94
CA ASN A 300 1.92 25.70 11.68
C ASN A 300 1.10 25.42 10.39
N THR A 301 0.00 26.14 10.21
CA THR A 301 -0.89 25.94 9.06
C THR A 301 -0.21 26.14 7.71
N GLY A 302 0.71 27.10 7.58
CA GLY A 302 1.44 27.34 6.34
C GLY A 302 2.31 26.15 5.94
N SER A 303 3.12 25.65 6.88
CA SER A 303 3.99 24.48 6.67
C SER A 303 3.20 23.22 6.36
N ARG A 304 2.04 23.00 7.02
CA ARG A 304 1.16 21.86 6.70
C ARG A 304 0.60 21.97 5.27
N LEU A 305 0.15 23.15 4.85
CA LEU A 305 -0.38 23.35 3.49
C LEU A 305 0.69 23.17 2.42
N GLU A 306 1.92 23.61 2.67
CA GLU A 306 3.03 23.41 1.76
C GLU A 306 3.36 21.92 1.60
N HIS A 307 3.46 21.19 2.72
CA HIS A 307 3.70 19.75 2.70
C HIS A 307 2.58 18.98 1.98
N LEU A 308 1.32 19.26 2.32
CA LEU A 308 0.15 18.58 1.73
C LEU A 308 -0.06 18.87 0.24
N LYS A 309 0.56 19.93 -0.30
CA LYS A 309 0.56 20.19 -1.75
C LYS A 309 1.63 19.39 -2.50
N GLN A 310 2.62 18.88 -1.78
CA GLN A 310 3.75 18.12 -2.33
C GLN A 310 3.58 16.61 -2.17
N THR A 311 2.75 16.17 -1.22
CA THR A 311 2.36 14.77 -0.98
C THR A 311 1.06 14.42 -1.68
#